data_AF-A0A945XVF7-F1
#
_entry.id   AF-A0A945XVF7-F1
#
_cell.length_a   1.000
_cell.length_b   1.000
_cell.length_c   1.000
_cell.angle_alpha   90.00
_cell.angle_beta   90.00
_cell.angle_gamma   90.00
#
_symmetry.space_group_name_H-M   'P 1'
#
loop_
_entity.id
_entity.type
_entity.pdbx_description
1 polymer ?
#
loop_
_entity_poly.entity_id
_entity_poly.type
_entity_poly.pdbx_seq_one_letter_code
_entity_poly.pdbx_strand_id
1 'polypeptide(L)'
;MLKFVCISFLALGAGLALLAAAGVAAVVLPVPSLPVASFSAVILALAFASLAAMTGIIGLARSTPVTVEQPLQQTASPDWRIVVLHLSGLSAYAGVPLGHLFGPWILWLLWRRHAHGLDANGRAALNFALTISIFYVSALILVFFFVGFILLGIIILFHIIVLLRNGWRASINLPAHYPLSINFLN
;
A
#
# COMPACT_ATOMS: atom_id res chain seq x y z
N MET A 1 2.71 -19.10 -16.11
CA MET A 1 2.27 -19.73 -14.84
C MET A 1 2.45 -18.79 -13.65
N LEU A 2 3.64 -18.24 -13.38
CA LEU A 2 3.90 -17.37 -12.21
C LEU A 2 2.93 -16.17 -12.07
N LYS A 3 2.67 -15.42 -13.16
CA LYS A 3 1.74 -14.27 -13.12
C LYS A 3 0.33 -14.64 -12.67
N PHE A 4 -0.18 -15.80 -13.10
CA PHE A 4 -1.49 -16.29 -12.67
C PHE A 4 -1.53 -16.58 -11.18
N VAL A 5 -0.47 -17.21 -10.64
CA VAL A 5 -0.35 -17.47 -9.20
C VAL A 5 -0.38 -16.16 -8.41
N CYS A 6 0.39 -15.15 -8.84
CA CYS A 6 0.41 -13.85 -8.18
C CYS A 6 -0.94 -13.11 -8.24
N ILE A 7 -1.64 -13.20 -9.37
CA ILE A 7 -3.01 -12.64 -9.51
C ILE A 7 -3.97 -13.34 -8.54
N SER A 8 -3.89 -14.67 -8.41
CA SER A 8 -4.73 -15.42 -7.45
C SER A 8 -4.47 -15.00 -6.01
N PHE A 9 -3.21 -14.84 -5.60
CA PHE A 9 -2.88 -14.33 -4.25
C PHE A 9 -3.37 -12.91 -4.03
N LEU A 10 -3.26 -12.04 -5.03
CA LEU A 10 -3.76 -10.68 -4.94
C LEU A 10 -5.29 -10.64 -4.82
N ALA A 11 -5.99 -11.44 -5.61
CA ALA A 11 -7.44 -11.55 -5.57
C ALA A 11 -7.93 -12.12 -4.22
N LEU A 12 -7.24 -13.13 -3.69
CA LEU A 12 -7.50 -13.67 -2.36
C LEU A 12 -7.31 -12.59 -1.29
N GLY A 13 -6.21 -11.83 -1.36
CA GLY A 13 -5.96 -10.72 -0.44
C GLY A 13 -7.04 -9.65 -0.47
N ALA A 14 -7.47 -9.24 -1.67
CA ALA A 14 -8.56 -8.27 -1.85
C ALA A 14 -9.89 -8.79 -1.27
N GLY A 15 -10.24 -10.04 -1.57
CA GLY A 15 -11.47 -10.67 -1.07
C GLY A 15 -11.50 -10.77 0.45
N LEU A 16 -10.41 -11.20 1.07
CA LEU A 16 -10.29 -11.27 2.53
C LEU A 16 -10.35 -9.88 3.18
N ALA A 17 -9.73 -8.86 2.58
CA ALA A 17 -9.78 -7.49 3.09
C ALA A 17 -11.20 -6.92 3.05
N LEU A 18 -11.94 -7.18 1.97
CA LEU A 18 -13.32 -6.75 1.82
C LEU A 18 -14.25 -7.44 2.84
N LEU A 19 -14.08 -8.75 3.03
CA LEU A 19 -14.82 -9.51 4.04
C LEU A 19 -14.55 -8.98 5.46
N ALA A 20 -13.28 -8.71 5.78
CA ALA A 20 -12.91 -8.15 7.08
C ALA A 20 -13.51 -6.75 7.28
N ALA A 21 -13.48 -5.88 6.26
CA ALA A 21 -14.10 -4.56 6.30
C ALA A 21 -15.62 -4.64 6.52
N ALA A 22 -16.30 -5.59 5.86
CA ALA A 22 -17.72 -5.85 6.09
C ALA A 22 -18.00 -6.33 7.53
N GLY A 23 -17.13 -7.17 8.09
CA GLY A 23 -17.21 -7.60 9.49
C GLY A 23 -17.06 -6.44 10.47
N VAL A 24 -16.14 -5.50 10.22
CA VAL A 24 -16.01 -4.26 11.02
C VAL A 24 -17.25 -3.39 10.88
N ALA A 25 -17.74 -3.20 9.65
CA ALA A 25 -18.93 -2.41 9.38
C ALA A 25 -20.17 -2.98 10.06
N ALA A 26 -20.33 -4.31 10.13
CA ALA A 26 -21.41 -4.98 10.84
C ALA A 26 -21.42 -4.72 12.35
N VAL A 27 -20.24 -4.47 12.93
CA VAL A 27 -20.09 -4.14 14.36
C VAL A 27 -20.39 -2.67 14.61
N VAL A 28 -19.98 -1.78 13.70
CA VAL A 28 -20.09 -0.32 13.87
C VAL A 28 -21.45 0.21 13.42
N LEU A 29 -22.00 -0.34 12.36
CA LEU A 29 -23.28 0.04 11.79
C LEU A 29 -24.31 -1.02 12.21
N PRO A 30 -25.43 -0.65 12.85
CA PRO A 30 -26.46 -1.59 13.29
C PRO A 30 -27.30 -2.09 12.10
N VAL A 31 -26.65 -2.78 11.15
CA VAL A 31 -27.26 -3.32 9.94
C VAL A 31 -27.59 -4.80 10.20
N PRO A 32 -28.88 -5.17 10.35
CA PRO A 32 -29.27 -6.50 10.84
C PRO A 32 -28.88 -7.68 9.93
N SER A 33 -28.53 -7.42 8.67
CA SER A 33 -28.29 -8.42 7.64
C SER A 33 -26.82 -8.77 7.42
N LEU A 34 -25.88 -8.14 8.15
CA LEU A 34 -24.46 -8.41 7.96
C LEU A 34 -23.96 -9.53 8.89
N PRO A 35 -23.13 -10.46 8.40
CA PRO A 35 -22.56 -11.51 9.23
C PRO A 35 -21.64 -10.88 10.29
N VAL A 36 -21.96 -11.10 11.56
CA VAL A 36 -21.11 -10.70 12.68
C VAL A 36 -19.87 -11.60 12.71
N ALA A 37 -18.71 -11.01 12.41
CA ALA A 37 -17.43 -11.69 12.55
C ALA A 37 -16.89 -11.50 13.97
N SER A 38 -16.23 -12.53 14.51
CA SER A 38 -15.51 -12.35 15.78
C SER A 38 -14.36 -11.36 15.61
N PHE A 39 -14.03 -10.64 16.68
CA PHE A 39 -12.92 -9.67 16.68
C PHE A 39 -11.59 -10.31 16.22
N SER A 40 -11.30 -11.53 16.68
CA SER A 40 -10.11 -12.29 16.26
C SER A 40 -10.15 -12.68 14.78
N ALA A 41 -11.32 -13.06 14.25
CA ALA A 41 -11.46 -13.40 12.83
C ALA A 41 -11.19 -12.20 11.93
N VAL A 42 -11.65 -11.00 12.31
CA VAL A 42 -11.37 -9.76 11.58
C VAL A 42 -9.87 -9.47 11.54
N ILE A 43 -9.19 -9.52 12.69
CA ILE A 43 -7.74 -9.26 12.78
C ILE A 43 -6.95 -10.24 11.91
N LEU A 44 -7.24 -11.53 12.03
CA LEU A 44 -6.56 -12.56 11.25
C LEU A 44 -6.85 -12.39 9.75
N ALA A 45 -8.10 -12.11 9.37
CA ALA A 45 -8.47 -11.86 7.99
C ALA A 45 -7.71 -10.66 7.41
N LEU A 46 -7.57 -9.55 8.14
CA LEU A 46 -6.77 -8.39 7.70
C LEU A 46 -5.28 -8.73 7.57
N ALA A 47 -4.73 -9.49 8.52
CA ALA A 47 -3.33 -9.92 8.47
C ALA A 47 -3.05 -10.82 7.25
N PHE A 48 -3.87 -11.86 7.05
CA PHE A 48 -3.74 -12.75 5.89
C PHE A 48 -4.02 -12.03 4.58
N ALA A 49 -5.00 -11.13 4.55
CA ALA A 49 -5.29 -10.30 3.38
C ALA A 49 -4.08 -9.48 2.96
N SER A 50 -3.45 -8.81 3.92
CA SER A 50 -2.24 -8.00 3.70
C SER A 50 -1.09 -8.85 3.19
N LEU A 51 -0.80 -10.00 3.83
CA LEU A 51 0.28 -10.89 3.41
C LEU A 51 0.06 -11.49 2.01
N ALA A 52 -1.17 -11.90 1.70
CA ALA A 52 -1.54 -12.42 0.38
C ALA A 52 -1.41 -11.34 -0.71
N ALA A 53 -1.92 -10.13 -0.45
CA ALA A 53 -1.80 -9.01 -1.37
C ALA A 53 -0.34 -8.59 -1.59
N MET A 54 0.47 -8.52 -0.53
CA MET A 54 1.91 -8.27 -0.63
C MET A 54 2.61 -9.30 -1.53
N THR A 55 2.34 -10.59 -1.30
CA THR A 55 2.95 -11.67 -2.09
C THR A 55 2.59 -11.56 -3.57
N GLY A 56 1.30 -11.30 -3.85
CA GLY A 56 0.82 -11.07 -5.21
C GLY A 56 1.48 -9.85 -5.87
N ILE A 57 1.55 -8.72 -5.17
CA ILE A 57 2.10 -7.47 -5.67
C ILE A 57 3.62 -7.57 -5.90
N ILE A 58 4.38 -8.17 -4.99
CA ILE A 58 5.83 -8.38 -5.18
C ILE A 58 6.07 -9.23 -6.41
N GLY A 59 5.35 -10.34 -6.56
CA GLY A 59 5.50 -11.22 -7.71
C GLY A 59 5.14 -10.54 -9.04
N LEU A 60 4.05 -9.76 -9.06
CA LEU A 60 3.65 -9.00 -10.23
C LEU A 60 4.63 -7.88 -10.55
N ALA A 61 5.04 -7.09 -9.56
CA ALA A 61 5.95 -5.98 -9.74
C ALA A 61 7.34 -6.45 -10.22
N ARG A 62 7.89 -7.53 -9.64
CA ARG A 62 9.16 -8.11 -10.10
C ARG A 62 9.09 -8.72 -11.50
N SER A 63 7.90 -9.11 -11.96
CA SER A 63 7.72 -9.64 -13.32
C SER A 63 7.71 -8.56 -14.41
N THR A 64 7.79 -7.29 -14.02
CA THR A 64 7.78 -6.18 -14.96
C THR A 64 9.20 -5.76 -15.32
N PRO A 65 9.49 -5.52 -16.61
CA PRO A 65 10.84 -5.14 -17.03
C PRO A 65 11.21 -3.79 -16.42
N VAL A 66 12.47 -3.67 -16.01
CA VAL A 66 13.06 -2.39 -15.59
C VAL A 66 12.97 -1.44 -16.77
N THR A 67 12.40 -0.25 -16.54
CA THR A 67 12.41 0.81 -17.55
C THR A 67 13.79 1.43 -17.49
N VAL A 68 14.54 1.40 -18.60
CA VAL A 68 15.80 2.13 -18.69
C VAL A 68 15.46 3.60 -18.57
N GLU A 69 15.81 4.20 -17.44
CA GLU A 69 15.70 5.65 -17.26
C GLU A 69 16.65 6.29 -18.27
N GLN A 70 16.09 7.07 -19.20
CA GLN A 70 16.91 7.93 -20.05
C GLN A 70 17.64 8.94 -19.16
N PRO A 71 18.87 9.38 -19.53
CA PRO A 71 19.67 10.28 -18.71
C PRO A 71 18.84 11.47 -18.22
N LEU A 72 18.97 11.83 -16.94
CA LEU A 72 18.19 12.85 -16.22
C LEU A 72 17.94 14.12 -17.06
N GLN A 73 16.87 14.14 -17.83
CA GLN A 73 16.31 15.38 -18.33
C GLN A 73 15.39 15.87 -17.22
N GLN A 74 15.94 16.68 -16.31
CA GLN A 74 15.15 17.42 -15.34
C GLN A 74 14.07 18.18 -16.11
N THR A 75 12.81 17.78 -15.94
CA THR A 75 11.69 18.53 -16.50
C THR A 75 11.66 19.90 -15.83
N ALA A 76 11.52 20.98 -16.61
CA ALA A 76 11.47 22.34 -16.08
C ALA A 76 10.33 22.53 -15.05
N SER A 77 9.28 21.70 -15.14
CA SER A 77 8.14 21.67 -14.22
C SER A 77 8.02 20.31 -13.49
N PRO A 78 7.62 20.29 -12.21
CA PRO A 78 7.28 19.07 -11.48
C PRO A 78 6.13 18.30 -12.13
N ASP A 79 6.27 16.98 -12.24
CA ASP A 79 5.21 16.11 -12.72
C ASP A 79 4.22 15.80 -11.57
N TRP A 80 3.01 16.35 -11.66
CA TRP A 80 1.94 16.15 -10.68
C TRP A 80 1.59 14.67 -10.47
N ARG A 81 1.83 13.80 -11.46
CA ARG A 81 1.58 12.35 -11.35
C ARG A 81 2.46 11.72 -10.28
N ILE A 82 3.69 12.21 -10.10
CA ILE A 82 4.60 11.74 -9.05
C ILE A 82 4.05 12.11 -7.67
N VAL A 83 3.47 13.31 -7.53
CA VAL A 83 2.80 13.73 -6.28
C VAL A 83 1.65 12.78 -5.96
N VAL A 84 0.76 12.54 -6.94
CA VAL A 84 -0.41 11.66 -6.76
C VAL A 84 0.02 10.22 -6.48
N LEU A 85 1.09 9.75 -7.11
CA LEU A 85 1.67 8.44 -6.87
C LEU A 85 2.08 8.26 -5.40
N HIS A 86 2.76 9.24 -4.80
CA HIS A 86 3.12 9.20 -3.38
C HIS A 86 1.88 9.31 -2.46
N LEU A 87 0.92 10.15 -2.79
CA LEU A 87 -0.26 10.38 -1.95
C LEU A 87 -1.32 9.27 -2.07
N SER A 88 -1.26 8.44 -3.11
CA SER A 88 -2.23 7.38 -3.38
C SER A 88 -2.38 6.36 -2.24
N GLY A 89 -1.33 6.20 -1.42
CA GLY A 89 -1.39 5.35 -0.24
C GLY A 89 -2.38 5.82 0.84
N LEU A 90 -2.79 7.10 0.80
CA LEU A 90 -3.82 7.65 1.70
C LEU A 90 -5.21 7.10 1.43
N SER A 91 -5.45 6.43 0.30
CA SER A 91 -6.73 5.80 -0.03
C SER A 91 -7.17 4.75 0.99
N ALA A 92 -6.24 4.13 1.75
CA ALA A 92 -6.57 3.28 2.89
C ALA A 92 -7.47 3.99 3.91
N TYR A 93 -7.22 5.27 4.17
CA TYR A 93 -7.96 6.07 5.15
C TYR A 93 -9.29 6.60 4.62
N ALA A 94 -9.52 6.49 3.32
CA ALA A 94 -10.81 6.77 2.68
C ALA A 94 -11.76 5.56 2.71
N GLY A 95 -11.41 4.49 3.44
CA GLY A 95 -12.22 3.29 3.56
C GLY A 95 -11.99 2.24 2.48
N VAL A 96 -10.97 2.42 1.62
CA VAL A 96 -10.60 1.41 0.61
C VAL A 96 -9.75 0.32 1.27
N PRO A 97 -10.23 -0.94 1.33
CA PRO A 97 -9.44 -2.04 1.91
C PRO A 97 -8.13 -2.22 1.13
N LEU A 98 -7.00 -2.29 1.86
CA LEU A 98 -5.65 -2.35 1.29
C LEU A 98 -5.31 -1.17 0.34
N GLY A 99 -6.01 -0.04 0.44
CA GLY A 99 -5.78 1.13 -0.41
C GLY A 99 -4.34 1.65 -0.37
N HIS A 100 -3.66 1.50 0.78
CA HIS A 100 -2.26 1.90 0.93
C HIS A 100 -1.31 1.13 0.01
N LEU A 101 -1.71 -0.09 -0.37
CA LEU A 101 -0.94 -0.97 -1.24
C LEU A 101 -1.42 -0.88 -2.70
N PHE A 102 -2.74 -0.89 -2.91
CA PHE A 102 -3.33 -0.78 -4.25
C PHE A 102 -3.09 0.57 -4.92
N GLY A 103 -3.19 1.67 -4.17
CA GLY A 103 -2.97 3.02 -4.69
C GLY A 103 -1.64 3.17 -5.44
N PRO A 104 -0.49 3.02 -4.76
CA PRO A 104 0.81 3.21 -5.41
C PRO A 104 1.08 2.13 -6.46
N TRP A 105 0.60 0.90 -6.26
CA TRP A 105 0.81 -0.19 -7.21
C TRP A 105 0.08 0.05 -8.54
N ILE A 106 -1.21 0.40 -8.51
CA ILE A 106 -2.01 0.65 -9.72
C ILE A 106 -1.48 1.86 -10.47
N LEU A 107 -1.22 2.98 -9.76
CA LEU A 107 -0.71 4.19 -10.40
C LEU A 107 0.69 3.99 -10.98
N TRP A 108 1.57 3.24 -10.29
CA TRP A 108 2.86 2.87 -10.84
C TRP A 108 2.71 2.06 -12.13
N LEU A 109 1.85 1.04 -12.15
CA LEU A 109 1.61 0.27 -13.38
C LEU A 109 1.08 1.13 -14.53
N LEU A 110 0.18 2.06 -14.22
CA LEU A 110 -0.42 2.95 -15.21
C LEU A 110 0.61 3.94 -15.77
N TRP A 111 1.41 4.59 -14.91
CA TRP A 111 2.20 5.76 -15.29
C TRP A 111 3.69 5.53 -15.49
N ARG A 112 4.27 4.44 -14.99
CA ARG A 112 5.72 4.17 -15.05
C ARG A 112 6.40 4.32 -16.42
N ARG A 113 5.66 4.19 -17.53
CA ARG A 113 6.18 4.33 -18.90
C ARG A 113 5.94 5.70 -19.53
N HIS A 114 5.27 6.62 -18.82
CA HIS A 114 4.80 7.87 -19.41
C HIS A 114 5.80 9.02 -19.33
N ALA A 115 6.63 9.07 -18.28
CA ALA A 115 7.60 10.14 -18.08
C ALA A 115 8.78 9.68 -17.21
N HIS A 116 9.86 10.46 -17.27
CA HIS A 116 11.06 10.27 -16.49
C HIS A 116 10.76 10.32 -14.98
N GLY A 117 11.40 9.47 -14.18
CA GLY A 117 11.23 9.43 -12.71
C GLY A 117 9.96 8.72 -12.22
N LEU A 118 8.94 8.48 -13.05
CA LEU A 118 7.71 7.80 -12.60
C LEU A 118 7.97 6.35 -12.18
N ASP A 119 8.85 5.64 -12.89
CA ASP A 119 9.20 4.26 -12.55
C ASP A 119 9.98 4.20 -11.23
N ALA A 120 10.97 5.08 -11.04
CA ALA A 120 11.76 5.16 -9.82
C ALA A 120 10.92 5.59 -8.60
N ASN A 121 10.11 6.65 -8.72
CA ASN A 121 9.24 7.10 -7.64
C ASN A 121 8.14 6.09 -7.31
N GLY A 122 7.61 5.39 -8.32
CA GLY A 122 6.61 4.34 -8.10
C GLY A 122 7.19 3.12 -7.40
N ARG A 123 8.39 2.68 -7.77
CA ARG A 123 9.10 1.64 -7.01
C ARG A 123 9.38 2.08 -5.57
N ALA A 124 9.80 3.32 -5.34
CA ALA A 124 10.05 3.84 -4.00
C ALA A 124 8.76 3.88 -3.15
N ALA A 125 7.66 4.41 -3.70
CA ALA A 125 6.37 4.44 -3.02
C ALA A 125 5.85 3.02 -2.72
N LEU A 126 6.02 2.09 -3.67
CA LEU A 126 5.58 0.71 -3.52
C LEU A 126 6.44 -0.08 -2.52
N ASN A 127 7.76 0.13 -2.50
CA ASN A 127 8.66 -0.43 -1.49
C ASN A 127 8.23 0.01 -0.07
N PHE A 128 7.90 1.29 0.10
CA PHE A 128 7.39 1.78 1.38
C PHE A 128 6.02 1.21 1.73
N ALA A 129 5.10 1.10 0.76
CA ALA A 129 3.79 0.48 0.97
C ALA A 129 3.90 -1.00 1.40
N LEU A 130 4.90 -1.72 0.87
CA LEU A 130 5.21 -3.09 1.29
C LEU A 130 5.82 -3.10 2.71
N THR A 131 6.74 -2.20 3.03
CA THR A 131 7.30 -2.08 4.39
C THR A 131 6.23 -1.76 5.42
N ILE A 132 5.37 -0.77 5.17
CA ILE A 132 4.34 -0.37 6.14
C ILE A 132 3.30 -1.49 6.33
N SER A 133 3.06 -2.31 5.29
CA SER A 133 2.21 -3.49 5.39
C SER A 133 2.76 -4.52 6.39
N ILE A 134 4.09 -4.69 6.47
CA ILE A 134 4.71 -5.55 7.50
C ILE A 134 4.44 -4.97 8.88
N PHE A 135 4.64 -3.66 9.06
CA PHE A 135 4.38 -3.00 10.35
C PHE A 135 2.90 -3.09 10.76
N TYR A 136 1.97 -2.95 9.82
CA TYR A 136 0.55 -3.17 10.07
C TYR A 136 0.24 -4.60 10.50
N VAL A 137 0.77 -5.61 9.80
CA VAL A 137 0.57 -7.03 10.17
C VAL A 137 1.14 -7.30 11.56
N SER A 138 2.34 -6.81 11.87
CA SER A 138 2.93 -6.95 13.21
C SER A 138 2.07 -6.29 14.28
N ALA A 139 1.59 -5.07 14.04
CA ALA A 139 0.76 -4.35 14.99
C ALA A 139 -0.61 -5.02 15.19
N LEU A 140 -1.23 -5.53 14.12
CA LEU A 140 -2.47 -6.32 14.16
C LEU A 140 -2.33 -7.56 15.03
N ILE A 141 -1.22 -8.30 14.93
CA ILE A 141 -0.95 -9.45 15.82
C ILE A 141 -0.79 -8.99 17.27
N LEU A 142 -0.13 -7.85 17.51
CA LEU A 142 0.05 -7.29 18.86
C LEU A 142 -1.25 -6.75 19.48
N VAL A 143 -2.34 -6.61 18.72
CA VAL A 143 -3.64 -6.17 19.26
C VAL A 143 -4.17 -7.14 20.32
N PHE A 144 -3.85 -8.44 20.20
CA PHE A 144 -4.21 -9.43 21.22
C PHE A 144 -3.59 -9.17 22.60
N PHE A 145 -2.57 -8.33 22.67
CA PHE A 145 -1.90 -7.91 23.92
C PHE A 145 -2.20 -6.44 24.29
N PHE A 146 -3.24 -5.84 23.70
CA PHE A 146 -3.67 -4.43 23.84
C PHE A 146 -2.65 -3.37 23.36
N VAL A 147 -1.34 -3.61 23.47
CA VAL A 147 -0.28 -2.72 22.97
C VAL A 147 -0.37 -2.46 21.47
N GLY A 148 -0.94 -3.40 20.70
CA GLY A 148 -1.13 -3.25 19.26
C GLY A 148 -2.00 -2.07 18.87
N PHE A 149 -2.98 -1.67 19.69
CA PHE A 149 -3.82 -0.50 19.38
C PHE A 149 -3.00 0.81 19.39
N ILE A 150 -2.15 0.99 20.38
CA ILE A 150 -1.26 2.15 20.47
C ILE A 150 -0.28 2.14 19.30
N LEU A 151 0.30 0.98 19.01
CA LEU A 151 1.24 0.83 17.91
C LEU A 151 0.59 1.10 16.54
N LEU A 152 -0.64 0.63 16.31
CA LEU A 152 -1.41 0.93 15.10
C LEU A 152 -1.60 2.44 14.91
N GLY A 153 -1.96 3.17 15.98
CA GLY A 153 -2.09 4.63 15.95
C GLY A 153 -0.79 5.33 15.54
N ILE A 154 0.34 4.91 16.13
CA ILE A 154 1.67 5.45 15.79
C ILE A 154 2.02 5.17 14.33
N ILE A 155 1.80 3.94 13.86
CA ILE A 155 2.08 3.56 12.47
C ILE A 155 1.23 4.35 11.49
N ILE A 156 -0.07 4.54 11.76
CA ILE A 156 -0.97 5.35 10.92
C ILE A 156 -0.46 6.79 10.81
N LEU A 157 -0.13 7.41 11.94
CA LEU A 157 0.38 8.78 11.94
C LEU A 157 1.71 8.89 11.17
N PHE A 158 2.63 7.97 11.42
CA PHE A 158 3.91 7.90 10.69
C PHE A 158 3.69 7.74 9.18
N HIS A 159 2.80 6.82 8.79
CA HIS A 159 2.49 6.56 7.39
C HIS A 159 1.96 7.81 6.69
N ILE A 160 0.96 8.49 7.27
CA ILE A 160 0.39 9.73 6.72
C ILE A 160 1.46 10.81 6.56
N ILE A 161 2.26 11.07 7.61
CA ILE A 161 3.32 12.10 7.58
C ILE A 161 4.32 11.83 6.45
N VAL A 162 4.76 10.57 6.30
CA VAL A 162 5.74 10.20 5.28
C VAL A 162 5.17 10.32 3.87
N LEU A 163 3.90 9.95 3.64
CA LEU A 163 3.26 10.13 2.34
C LEU A 163 3.11 11.62 1.98
N LEU A 164 2.61 12.44 2.91
CA LEU A 164 2.47 13.89 2.71
C LEU A 164 3.82 14.55 2.42
N ARG A 165 4.86 14.20 3.18
CA ARG A 165 6.22 14.70 2.98
C ARG A 165 6.75 14.35 1.59
N ASN A 166 6.53 13.12 1.11
CA ASN A 166 6.97 12.71 -0.23
C ASN A 166 6.15 13.36 -1.35
N GLY A 167 4.85 13.54 -1.16
CA GLY A 167 4.01 14.33 -2.07
C GLY A 167 4.52 15.76 -2.22
N TRP A 168 4.83 16.43 -1.10
CA TRP A 168 5.42 17.78 -1.12
C TRP A 168 6.82 17.80 -1.75
N ARG A 169 7.69 16.84 -1.45
CA ARG A 169 9.02 16.74 -2.09
C ARG A 169 8.90 16.59 -3.60
N ALA A 170 7.99 15.74 -4.06
CA ALA A 170 7.75 15.55 -5.49
C ALA A 170 7.25 16.83 -6.17
N SER A 171 6.44 17.64 -5.48
CA SER A 171 5.94 18.91 -6.05
C SER A 171 7.03 19.97 -6.24
N ILE A 172 8.23 19.76 -5.71
CA ILE A 172 9.39 20.64 -5.88
C ILE A 172 10.60 19.89 -6.48
N ASN A 173 10.36 18.77 -7.17
CA ASN A 173 11.39 17.95 -7.83
C ASN A 173 12.49 17.41 -6.90
N LEU A 174 12.20 17.28 -5.60
CA LEU A 174 13.11 16.59 -4.67
C LEU A 174 12.95 15.08 -4.77
N PRO A 175 14.04 14.31 -4.64
CA PRO A 175 13.98 12.85 -4.70
C PRO A 175 13.13 12.29 -3.56
N ALA A 176 12.40 11.21 -3.85
CA ALA A 176 11.64 10.47 -2.85
C ALA A 176 12.56 10.01 -1.71
N HIS A 177 12.05 10.11 -0.48
CA HIS A 177 12.74 9.68 0.72
C HIS A 177 11.76 9.05 1.69
N TYR A 178 11.82 7.72 1.77
CA TYR A 178 11.00 6.90 2.65
C TYR A 178 11.86 6.31 3.78
N PRO A 179 11.82 6.89 5.00
CA PRO A 179 12.55 6.33 6.12
C PRO A 179 12.04 4.91 6.42
N LEU A 180 12.96 4.02 6.82
CA LEU A 180 12.70 2.61 7.13
C LEU A 180 12.24 1.74 5.96
N SER A 181 12.15 2.27 4.74
CA SER A 181 11.73 1.51 3.56
C SER A 181 12.72 0.40 3.22
N ILE A 182 12.19 -0.79 2.94
CA ILE A 182 12.94 -1.96 2.50
C ILE A 182 12.84 -2.03 0.97
N ASN A 183 13.96 -2.29 0.29
CA ASN A 183 13.97 -2.40 -1.17
C ASN A 183 13.52 -3.79 -1.62
N PHE A 184 12.23 -3.95 -1.89
CA PHE A 184 11.68 -5.19 -2.48
C PHE A 184 11.84 -5.21 -4.00
N LEU A 185 11.76 -4.03 -4.60
CA LEU A 185 11.88 -3.74 -6.02
C LEU A 185 13.14 -2.90 -6.20
N ASN A 186 14.12 -3.45 -6.93
CA ASN A 186 15.31 -2.71 -7.37
C ASN A 186 14.97 -1.88 -8.61
#